data_AF-A0A2N5ENF8-F1
#
_entry.id   AF-A0A2N5ENF8-F1
#
_cell.length_a   1.000
_cell.length_b   1.000
_cell.length_c   1.000
_cell.angle_alpha   90.00
_cell.angle_beta   90.00
_cell.angle_gamma   90.00
#
_symmetry.space_group_name_H-M   'P 1'
#
loop_
_entity.id
_entity.type
_entity.pdbx_description
1 polymer ?
#
loop_
_entity_poly.entity_id
_entity_poly.type
_entity_poly.pdbx_seq_one_letter_code
_entity_poly.pdbx_strand_id
1 'polypeptide(L)'
;MADAELLRRGEVVIGIGGGVLLDVVGFASSLYRRGIPYIRIPTTLMGQIDAGIGVKTGINHGDYKNRLGTYFAPSSALIDPMFLQSLDQRHIANGVAEIIKMALIKDRTLFELLEAMSSHLTPESFSSDDDVMKEIITRSIAGMLAELEPNLWEAELARCVDYGHTFSPSLELLANPGLLHGEAVAVDMALCVALANGRGLLTPEETDRALSLIQKSGLPLSHPVFNLHLLEKALSDTIKHRDGLQRIPLSDGIGNVVFVNDLTLNELANALNFLEKHEKAFGGDVAA
;
A
#
# COMPACT_ATOMS: atom_id res chain seq x y z
N MET A 1 -30.13 -7.54 -0.63
CA MET A 1 -29.90 -8.08 0.73
C MET A 1 -31.15 -8.08 1.60
N ALA A 2 -32.13 -7.18 1.45
CA ALA A 2 -33.38 -7.24 2.23
C ALA A 2 -34.13 -8.57 2.05
N ASP A 3 -34.08 -9.13 0.83
CA ASP A 3 -34.68 -10.43 0.49
C ASP A 3 -33.76 -11.63 0.74
N ALA A 4 -32.55 -11.43 1.26
CA ALA A 4 -31.57 -12.52 1.41
C ALA A 4 -31.84 -13.44 2.60
N GLU A 5 -32.87 -13.13 3.42
CA GLU A 5 -33.30 -13.86 4.64
C GLU A 5 -32.19 -14.23 5.64
N LEU A 6 -30.99 -13.64 5.50
CA LEU A 6 -29.81 -14.09 6.25
C LEU A 6 -30.00 -13.98 7.77
N LEU A 7 -29.74 -15.10 8.45
CA LEU A 7 -29.76 -15.23 9.91
C LEU A 7 -28.54 -14.54 10.52
N ARG A 8 -28.78 -13.60 11.44
CA ARG A 8 -27.75 -12.70 12.01
C ARG A 8 -26.49 -13.38 12.55
N ARG A 9 -26.61 -14.59 13.10
CA ARG A 9 -25.50 -15.31 13.74
C ARG A 9 -25.28 -16.72 13.21
N GLY A 10 -26.24 -17.26 12.45
CA GLY A 10 -26.24 -18.64 11.99
C GLY A 10 -25.64 -18.81 10.59
N GLU A 11 -25.49 -17.71 9.85
CA GLU A 11 -25.00 -17.72 8.47
C GLU A 11 -23.85 -16.74 8.32
N VAL A 12 -22.97 -17.05 7.37
CA VAL A 12 -21.71 -16.35 7.14
C VAL A 12 -21.68 -15.88 5.69
N VAL A 13 -21.37 -14.61 5.47
CA VAL A 13 -21.11 -14.09 4.13
C VAL A 13 -19.69 -14.43 3.72
N ILE A 14 -19.47 -14.93 2.50
CA ILE A 14 -18.12 -15.20 1.99
C ILE A 14 -17.82 -14.23 0.86
N GLY A 15 -16.81 -13.36 1.06
CA GLY A 15 -16.28 -12.49 0.02
C GLY A 15 -15.09 -13.13 -0.66
N ILE A 16 -15.16 -13.29 -1.99
CA ILE A 16 -14.09 -13.89 -2.82
C ILE A 16 -13.70 -12.86 -3.87
N GLY A 17 -12.49 -12.32 -3.80
CA GLY A 17 -12.03 -11.31 -4.75
C GLY A 17 -10.83 -10.50 -4.27
N GLY A 18 -10.48 -9.43 -5.01
CA GLY A 18 -9.46 -8.47 -4.60
C GLY A 18 -9.95 -7.47 -3.54
N GLY A 19 -9.05 -6.59 -3.09
CA GLY A 19 -9.30 -5.63 -2.00
C GLY A 19 -10.58 -4.80 -2.15
N VAL A 20 -10.89 -4.31 -3.35
CA VAL A 20 -12.12 -3.52 -3.62
C VAL A 20 -13.38 -4.31 -3.25
N LEU A 21 -13.48 -5.57 -3.68
CA LEU A 21 -14.64 -6.41 -3.36
C LEU A 21 -14.71 -6.70 -1.85
N LEU A 22 -13.57 -7.03 -1.25
CA LEU A 22 -13.50 -7.40 0.17
C LEU A 22 -13.80 -6.22 1.11
N ASP A 23 -13.47 -4.99 0.71
CA ASP A 23 -13.83 -3.77 1.43
C ASP A 23 -15.33 -3.52 1.37
N VAL A 24 -15.94 -3.62 0.18
CA VAL A 24 -17.38 -3.43 -0.02
C VAL A 24 -18.18 -4.51 0.73
N VAL A 25 -17.78 -5.78 0.63
CA VAL A 25 -18.44 -6.90 1.32
C VAL A 25 -18.29 -6.77 2.83
N GLY A 26 -17.10 -6.39 3.32
CA GLY A 26 -16.86 -6.15 4.74
C GLY A 26 -17.71 -5.00 5.29
N PHE A 27 -17.78 -3.89 4.56
CA PHE A 27 -18.59 -2.73 4.93
C PHE A 27 -20.09 -3.06 4.91
N ALA A 28 -20.57 -3.77 3.89
CA ALA A 28 -21.95 -4.23 3.87
C ALA A 28 -22.28 -5.17 5.05
N SER A 29 -21.34 -6.06 5.40
CA SER A 29 -21.49 -7.02 6.51
C SER A 29 -21.48 -6.33 7.88
N SER A 30 -20.71 -5.24 8.05
CA SER A 30 -20.70 -4.44 9.28
C SER A 30 -22.03 -3.70 9.51
N LEU A 31 -22.69 -3.28 8.42
CA LEU A 31 -23.96 -2.56 8.48
C LEU A 31 -25.17 -3.49 8.56
N TYR A 32 -25.14 -4.64 7.87
CA TYR A 32 -26.28 -5.55 7.81
C TYR A 32 -26.62 -6.11 9.20
N ARG A 33 -27.82 -5.78 9.70
CA ARG A 33 -28.26 -6.07 11.09
C ARG A 33 -27.25 -5.60 12.16
N ARG A 34 -26.49 -4.53 11.87
CA ARG A 34 -25.40 -3.99 12.70
C ARG A 34 -24.27 -5.00 12.96
N GLY A 35 -23.99 -5.84 11.96
CA GLY A 35 -22.93 -6.84 12.01
C GLY A 35 -23.49 -8.24 11.80
N ILE A 36 -23.01 -8.89 10.72
CA ILE A 36 -23.11 -10.32 10.47
C ILE A 36 -21.70 -10.89 10.23
N PRO A 37 -21.39 -12.13 10.67
CA PRO A 37 -20.10 -12.74 10.40
C PRO A 37 -19.81 -12.86 8.90
N TYR A 38 -18.54 -12.69 8.53
CA TYR A 38 -18.10 -12.88 7.16
C TYR A 38 -16.68 -13.44 7.10
N ILE A 39 -16.34 -14.09 5.99
CA ILE A 39 -15.02 -14.63 5.67
C ILE A 39 -14.50 -13.93 4.43
N ARG A 40 -13.18 -13.65 4.40
CA ARG A 40 -12.48 -13.13 3.23
C ARG A 40 -11.66 -14.22 2.56
N ILE A 41 -11.74 -14.30 1.24
CA ILE A 41 -10.87 -15.13 0.39
C ILE A 41 -10.21 -14.18 -0.63
N PRO A 42 -9.07 -13.56 -0.28
CA PRO A 42 -8.36 -12.67 -1.18
C PRO A 42 -7.75 -13.38 -2.39
N THR A 43 -8.11 -12.92 -3.58
CA THR A 43 -7.65 -13.48 -4.86
C THR A 43 -6.61 -12.62 -5.57
N THR A 44 -6.18 -11.51 -4.96
CA THR A 44 -5.11 -10.65 -5.47
C THR A 44 -3.95 -10.58 -4.48
N LEU A 45 -2.72 -10.37 -4.95
CA LEU A 45 -1.56 -10.27 -4.05
C LEU A 45 -1.76 -9.18 -3.00
N MET A 46 -2.21 -7.99 -3.43
CA MET A 46 -2.66 -6.89 -2.58
C MET A 46 -3.66 -7.34 -1.48
N GLY A 47 -4.66 -8.14 -1.87
CA GLY A 47 -5.62 -8.67 -0.91
C GLY A 47 -5.01 -9.66 0.07
N GLN A 48 -4.06 -10.49 -0.38
CA GLN A 48 -3.47 -11.53 0.44
C GLN A 48 -2.52 -10.98 1.51
N ILE A 49 -1.84 -9.87 1.23
CA ILE A 49 -0.81 -9.30 2.11
C ILE A 49 -1.22 -8.01 2.84
N ASP A 50 -2.31 -7.34 2.43
CA ASP A 50 -2.78 -6.09 3.04
C ASP A 50 -4.32 -6.05 3.18
N ALA A 51 -5.04 -5.70 2.10
CA ALA A 51 -6.45 -5.33 2.17
C ALA A 51 -7.38 -6.45 2.69
N GLY A 52 -7.00 -7.72 2.50
CA GLY A 52 -7.78 -8.87 2.95
C GLY A 52 -7.52 -9.30 4.39
N ILE A 53 -6.42 -8.86 5.01
CA ILE A 53 -5.98 -9.33 6.34
C ILE A 53 -6.22 -8.31 7.46
N GLY A 54 -6.43 -7.03 7.13
CA GLY A 54 -6.80 -6.01 8.10
C GLY A 54 -8.28 -6.02 8.50
N VAL A 55 -8.71 -5.03 9.29
CA VAL A 55 -10.13 -4.88 9.70
C VAL A 55 -10.81 -3.66 9.10
N LYS A 56 -10.06 -2.83 8.37
CA LYS A 56 -10.63 -1.69 7.66
C LYS A 56 -11.54 -2.23 6.56
N THR A 57 -12.65 -1.53 6.39
CA THR A 57 -13.67 -1.76 5.37
C THR A 57 -14.17 -0.40 4.94
N GLY A 58 -14.58 -0.23 3.69
CA GLY A 58 -15.12 1.05 3.28
C GLY A 58 -15.39 1.18 1.80
N ILE A 59 -15.84 2.37 1.44
CA ILE A 59 -16.13 2.79 0.08
C ILE A 59 -15.68 4.24 -0.11
N ASN A 60 -15.44 4.60 -1.37
CA ASN A 60 -15.24 5.98 -1.75
C ASN A 60 -16.55 6.77 -1.63
N HIS A 61 -16.46 8.08 -1.38
CA HIS A 61 -17.63 8.96 -1.37
C HIS A 61 -17.29 10.31 -1.99
N GLY A 62 -17.93 10.63 -3.12
CA GLY A 62 -17.52 11.77 -3.96
C GLY A 62 -16.07 11.61 -4.40
N ASP A 63 -15.30 12.69 -4.33
CA ASP A 63 -13.88 12.74 -4.69
C ASP A 63 -12.96 12.34 -3.52
N TYR A 64 -13.41 11.47 -2.63
CA TYR A 64 -12.64 11.07 -1.44
C TYR A 64 -12.52 9.55 -1.33
N LYS A 65 -11.27 9.08 -1.23
CA LYS A 65 -10.89 7.66 -1.11
C LYS A 65 -11.28 7.15 0.27
N ASN A 66 -11.93 5.98 0.33
CA ASN A 66 -12.26 5.26 1.57
C ASN A 66 -12.90 6.13 2.67
N ARG A 67 -13.66 7.16 2.29
CA ARG A 67 -14.18 8.17 3.21
C ARG A 67 -15.29 7.65 4.12
N LEU A 68 -16.02 6.63 3.69
CA LEU A 68 -17.06 5.97 4.48
C LEU A 68 -16.61 4.54 4.76
N GLY A 69 -16.55 4.15 6.03
CA GLY A 69 -16.03 2.84 6.39
C GLY A 69 -16.26 2.46 7.85
N THR A 70 -15.83 1.23 8.18
CA THR A 70 -15.87 0.70 9.54
C THR A 70 -14.62 -0.13 9.83
N TYR A 71 -14.24 -0.22 11.11
CA TYR A 71 -13.35 -1.27 11.61
C TYR A 71 -14.19 -2.50 11.95
N PHE A 72 -14.21 -3.49 11.06
CA PHE A 72 -15.01 -4.71 11.23
C PHE A 72 -14.19 -5.93 10.80
N ALA A 73 -13.77 -6.73 11.77
CA ALA A 73 -12.90 -7.87 11.50
C ALA A 73 -13.66 -9.02 10.83
N PRO A 74 -13.08 -9.67 9.81
CA PRO A 74 -13.59 -10.95 9.32
C PRO A 74 -13.44 -12.02 10.39
N SER A 75 -14.29 -13.04 10.36
CA SER A 75 -14.13 -14.22 11.21
C SER A 75 -12.90 -15.04 10.83
N SER A 76 -12.53 -15.02 9.54
CA SER A 76 -11.29 -15.59 9.03
C SER A 76 -10.93 -14.96 7.68
N ALA A 77 -9.65 -14.91 7.36
CA ALA A 77 -9.13 -14.67 6.02
C ALA A 77 -8.42 -15.95 5.53
N LEU A 78 -8.83 -16.48 4.38
CA LEU A 78 -8.28 -17.71 3.80
C LEU A 78 -7.41 -17.33 2.60
N ILE A 79 -6.10 -17.43 2.77
CA ILE A 79 -5.10 -17.01 1.78
C ILE A 79 -4.64 -18.23 1.01
N ASP A 80 -4.89 -18.24 -0.30
CA ASP A 80 -4.41 -19.27 -1.22
C ASP A 80 -3.63 -18.58 -2.36
N PRO A 81 -2.29 -18.68 -2.37
CA PRO A 81 -1.46 -18.11 -3.44
C PRO A 81 -1.79 -18.65 -4.84
N MET A 82 -2.50 -19.77 -4.96
CA MET A 82 -2.90 -20.31 -6.27
C MET A 82 -3.82 -19.40 -7.06
N PHE A 83 -4.60 -18.53 -6.39
CA PHE A 83 -5.39 -17.52 -7.10
C PHE A 83 -4.53 -16.55 -7.93
N LEU A 84 -3.28 -16.32 -7.50
CA LEU A 84 -2.38 -15.37 -8.14
C LEU A 84 -1.98 -15.80 -9.56
N GLN A 85 -1.99 -17.11 -9.86
CA GLN A 85 -1.64 -17.65 -11.18
C GLN A 85 -2.50 -17.08 -12.32
N SER A 86 -3.72 -16.64 -12.02
CA SER A 86 -4.66 -16.08 -13.01
C SER A 86 -4.56 -14.57 -13.20
N LEU A 87 -3.74 -13.88 -12.41
CA LEU A 87 -3.56 -12.43 -12.50
C LEU A 87 -2.62 -12.04 -13.63
N ASP A 88 -2.79 -10.83 -14.14
CA ASP A 88 -1.78 -10.23 -15.00
C ASP A 88 -0.56 -9.76 -14.19
N GLN A 89 0.55 -9.54 -14.88
CA GLN A 89 1.78 -9.05 -14.28
C GLN A 89 1.58 -7.68 -13.60
N ARG A 90 0.69 -6.83 -14.12
CA ARG A 90 0.40 -5.50 -13.57
C ARG A 90 -0.23 -5.61 -12.17
N HIS A 91 -1.15 -6.54 -11.95
CA HIS A 91 -1.76 -6.76 -10.64
C HIS A 91 -0.81 -7.41 -9.63
N ILE A 92 0.19 -8.18 -10.09
CA ILE A 92 1.31 -8.63 -9.24
C ILE A 92 2.17 -7.45 -8.81
N ALA A 93 2.66 -6.64 -9.77
CA ALA A 93 3.43 -5.43 -9.47
C ALA A 93 2.69 -4.51 -8.49
N ASN A 94 1.39 -4.30 -8.70
CA ASN A 94 0.52 -3.55 -7.80
C ASN A 94 0.53 -4.09 -6.36
N GLY A 95 0.52 -5.41 -6.15
CA GLY A 95 0.64 -6.00 -4.81
C GLY A 95 2.05 -5.93 -4.23
N VAL A 96 3.07 -6.05 -5.07
CA VAL A 96 4.49 -5.93 -4.68
C VAL A 96 4.80 -4.55 -4.08
N ALA A 97 4.11 -3.49 -4.52
CA ALA A 97 4.26 -2.16 -3.94
C ALA A 97 4.10 -2.14 -2.41
N GLU A 98 3.10 -2.85 -1.89
CA GLU A 98 2.86 -2.93 -0.44
C GLU A 98 3.88 -3.82 0.29
N ILE A 99 4.44 -4.80 -0.39
CA ILE A 99 5.53 -5.62 0.14
C ILE A 99 6.80 -4.76 0.26
N ILE A 100 7.11 -3.96 -0.77
CA ILE A 100 8.23 -3.01 -0.76
C ILE A 100 8.03 -1.96 0.34
N LYS A 101 6.81 -1.44 0.52
CA LYS A 101 6.46 -0.55 1.64
C LYS A 101 6.96 -1.16 2.95
N MET A 102 6.47 -2.34 3.30
CA MET A 102 6.82 -3.01 4.56
C MET A 102 8.33 -3.26 4.68
N ALA A 103 8.98 -3.64 3.59
CA ALA A 103 10.42 -3.85 3.55
C ALA A 103 11.21 -2.57 3.87
N LEU A 104 10.85 -1.43 3.27
CA LEU A 104 11.52 -0.15 3.46
C LEU A 104 11.44 0.39 4.89
N ILE A 105 10.32 0.15 5.58
CA ILE A 105 10.07 0.72 6.91
C ILE A 105 10.30 -0.23 8.09
N LYS A 106 10.36 -1.54 7.87
CA LYS A 106 10.39 -2.52 8.98
C LYS A 106 11.27 -3.74 8.77
N ASP A 107 11.57 -4.13 7.54
CA ASP A 107 12.18 -5.44 7.29
C ASP A 107 13.24 -5.39 6.19
N ARG A 108 14.50 -5.18 6.61
CA ARG A 108 15.67 -5.21 5.73
C ARG A 108 15.86 -6.56 5.05
N THR A 109 15.54 -7.67 5.71
CA THR A 109 15.67 -9.00 5.10
C THR A 109 14.62 -9.18 4.01
N LEU A 110 13.37 -8.74 4.23
CA LEU A 110 12.35 -8.71 3.17
C LEU A 110 12.81 -7.87 1.97
N PHE A 111 13.44 -6.72 2.22
CA PHE A 111 14.01 -5.89 1.16
C PHE A 111 15.06 -6.64 0.33
N GLU A 112 16.01 -7.30 0.99
CA GLU A 112 17.08 -8.07 0.34
C GLU A 112 16.53 -9.27 -0.45
N LEU A 113 15.50 -9.94 0.05
CA LEU A 113 14.81 -11.02 -0.68
C LEU A 113 14.13 -10.48 -1.95
N LEU A 114 13.48 -9.31 -1.87
CA LEU A 114 12.86 -8.67 -3.03
C LEU A 114 13.88 -8.22 -4.08
N GLU A 115 15.03 -7.67 -3.66
CA GLU A 115 16.12 -7.35 -4.58
C GLU A 115 16.61 -8.59 -5.32
N ALA A 116 16.87 -9.68 -4.59
CA ALA A 116 17.32 -10.94 -5.14
C ALA A 116 16.32 -11.54 -6.14
N MET A 117 15.02 -11.36 -5.90
CA MET A 117 13.94 -11.90 -6.73
C MET A 117 13.36 -10.91 -7.74
N SER A 118 13.88 -9.68 -7.84
CA SER A 118 13.27 -8.59 -8.61
C SER A 118 12.99 -8.92 -10.09
N SER A 119 13.78 -9.78 -10.73
CA SER A 119 13.57 -10.27 -12.11
C SER A 119 12.57 -11.43 -12.23
N HIS A 120 12.03 -11.92 -11.12
CA HIS A 120 11.22 -13.14 -11.01
C HIS A 120 9.91 -12.91 -10.22
N LEU A 121 9.48 -11.68 -10.01
CA LEU A 121 8.22 -11.37 -9.32
C LEU A 121 7.02 -11.50 -10.30
N THR A 122 6.60 -12.73 -10.62
CA THR A 122 5.54 -13.03 -11.61
C THR A 122 4.35 -13.75 -10.96
N PRO A 123 3.18 -13.84 -11.64
CA PRO A 123 2.05 -14.65 -11.17
C PRO A 123 2.46 -16.07 -10.80
N GLU A 124 3.28 -16.71 -11.64
CA GLU A 124 3.72 -18.09 -11.46
C GLU A 124 4.61 -18.23 -10.24
N SER A 125 5.57 -17.33 -10.03
CA SER A 125 6.50 -17.45 -8.90
C SER A 125 5.80 -17.27 -7.54
N PHE A 126 4.90 -16.29 -7.41
CA PHE A 126 4.12 -16.11 -6.19
C PHE A 126 3.12 -17.25 -5.92
N SER A 127 2.70 -17.95 -6.97
CA SER A 127 1.84 -19.14 -6.88
C SER A 127 2.62 -20.46 -6.76
N SER A 128 3.96 -20.41 -6.74
CA SER A 128 4.78 -21.61 -6.73
C SER A 128 5.03 -22.18 -5.33
N ASP A 129 5.62 -23.37 -5.27
CA ASP A 129 6.07 -23.99 -4.04
C ASP A 129 7.45 -23.49 -3.55
N ASP A 130 8.01 -22.46 -4.19
CA ASP A 130 9.32 -21.89 -3.86
C ASP A 130 9.39 -21.28 -2.45
N ASP A 131 10.40 -21.67 -1.68
CA ASP A 131 10.54 -21.28 -0.27
C ASP A 131 10.83 -19.78 -0.11
N VAL A 132 11.53 -19.15 -1.06
CA VAL A 132 11.82 -17.71 -1.02
C VAL A 132 10.54 -16.91 -1.24
N MET A 133 9.70 -17.34 -2.20
CA MET A 133 8.42 -16.68 -2.46
C MET A 133 7.44 -16.83 -1.29
N LYS A 134 7.40 -18.01 -0.66
CA LYS A 134 6.63 -18.26 0.57
C LYS A 134 7.11 -17.37 1.73
N GLU A 135 8.41 -17.21 1.89
CA GLU A 135 8.98 -16.35 2.92
C GLU A 135 8.63 -14.86 2.68
N ILE A 136 8.69 -14.39 1.43
CA ILE A 136 8.27 -13.02 1.07
C ILE A 136 6.81 -12.76 1.46
N ILE A 137 5.88 -13.66 1.09
CA ILE A 137 4.46 -13.54 1.45
C ILE A 137 4.29 -13.58 2.98
N THR A 138 4.94 -14.53 3.65
CA THR A 138 4.83 -14.74 5.10
C THR A 138 5.31 -13.52 5.88
N ARG A 139 6.48 -12.98 5.53
CA ARG A 139 7.03 -11.77 6.16
C ARG A 139 6.14 -10.56 5.94
N SER A 140 5.58 -10.41 4.74
CA SER A 140 4.67 -9.30 4.42
C SER A 140 3.42 -9.34 5.30
N ILE A 141 2.77 -10.50 5.40
CA ILE A 141 1.58 -10.69 6.24
C ILE A 141 1.93 -10.50 7.72
N ALA A 142 3.00 -11.15 8.21
CA ALA A 142 3.40 -11.07 9.61
C ALA A 142 3.76 -9.64 10.01
N GLY A 143 4.51 -8.92 9.16
CA GLY A 143 4.87 -7.52 9.38
C GLY A 143 3.65 -6.59 9.41
N MET A 144 2.69 -6.80 8.51
CA MET A 144 1.44 -6.03 8.49
C MET A 144 0.61 -6.29 9.75
N LEU A 145 0.40 -7.56 10.12
CA LEU A 145 -0.38 -7.92 11.32
C LEU A 145 0.26 -7.39 12.60
N ALA A 146 1.59 -7.42 12.71
CA ALA A 146 2.31 -6.85 13.86
C ALA A 146 2.04 -5.35 14.06
N GLU A 147 1.71 -4.61 13.00
CA GLU A 147 1.34 -3.19 13.07
C GLU A 147 -0.16 -2.97 13.32
N LEU A 148 -1.01 -3.84 12.78
CA LEU A 148 -2.45 -3.71 12.92
C LEU A 148 -2.96 -4.20 14.27
N GLU A 149 -2.44 -5.32 14.80
CA GLU A 149 -2.90 -5.94 16.04
C GLU A 149 -2.90 -4.99 17.25
N PRO A 150 -1.80 -4.28 17.58
CA PRO A 150 -1.77 -3.40 18.75
C PRO A 150 -2.56 -2.09 18.55
N ASN A 151 -2.95 -1.75 17.32
CA ASN A 151 -3.53 -0.46 16.97
C ASN A 151 -4.72 -0.59 15.99
N LEU A 152 -5.58 -1.58 16.26
CA LEU A 152 -6.62 -2.04 15.33
C LEU A 152 -7.65 -0.98 14.92
N TRP A 153 -7.91 -0.02 15.81
CA TRP A 153 -8.84 1.10 15.61
C TRP A 153 -8.12 2.44 15.36
N GLU A 154 -6.81 2.41 15.13
CA GLU A 154 -5.99 3.59 14.85
C GLU A 154 -6.08 4.66 15.95
N ALA A 155 -6.03 4.23 17.21
CA ALA A 155 -5.94 5.14 18.35
C ALA A 155 -4.61 5.91 18.35
N GLU A 156 -3.53 5.23 17.92
CA GLU A 156 -2.27 5.88 17.55
C GLU A 156 -2.28 6.20 16.04
N LEU A 157 -1.96 7.44 15.69
CA LEU A 157 -2.05 7.94 14.32
C LEU A 157 -0.66 8.14 13.69
N ALA A 158 0.43 7.94 14.44
CA ALA A 158 1.77 7.74 13.90
C ALA A 158 1.92 6.27 13.47
N ARG A 159 1.46 5.96 12.26
CA ARG A 159 1.38 4.59 11.74
C ARG A 159 2.40 4.40 10.63
N CYS A 160 3.34 3.47 10.80
CA CYS A 160 4.39 3.29 9.79
C CYS A 160 3.80 2.75 8.48
N VAL A 161 2.74 1.92 8.56
CA VAL A 161 2.02 1.39 7.40
C VAL A 161 1.34 2.46 6.54
N ASP A 162 1.35 3.74 6.97
CA ASP A 162 0.95 4.88 6.15
C ASP A 162 2.08 5.39 5.24
N TYR A 163 3.24 4.72 5.21
CA TYR A 163 4.31 4.98 4.25
C TYR A 163 3.81 4.74 2.83
N GLY A 164 4.07 5.70 1.93
CA GLY A 164 3.47 5.73 0.60
C GLY A 164 1.95 6.03 0.57
N HIS A 165 1.36 6.51 1.68
CA HIS A 165 -0.07 6.83 1.79
C HIS A 165 -0.35 8.26 2.25
N THR A 166 0.61 9.17 2.11
CA THR A 166 0.45 10.59 2.47
C THR A 166 -0.13 11.39 1.31
N PHE A 167 0.28 11.07 0.08
CA PHE A 167 -0.07 11.75 -1.15
C PHE A 167 -0.77 10.83 -2.15
N SER A 168 -0.49 9.52 -2.09
CA SER A 168 -1.08 8.53 -3.01
C SER A 168 -2.62 8.52 -3.06
N PRO A 169 -3.39 8.78 -1.98
CA PRO A 169 -4.85 8.78 -2.08
C PRO A 169 -5.38 9.87 -3.03
N SER A 170 -4.73 11.04 -3.05
CA SER A 170 -5.10 12.13 -3.97
C SER A 170 -4.62 11.82 -5.40
N LEU A 171 -3.44 11.21 -5.55
CA LEU A 171 -2.93 10.79 -6.85
C LEU A 171 -3.83 9.73 -7.49
N GLU A 172 -4.19 8.67 -6.75
CA GLU A 172 -5.02 7.55 -7.22
C GLU A 172 -6.37 8.04 -7.79
N LEU A 173 -6.99 9.04 -7.15
CA LEU A 173 -8.26 9.59 -7.59
C LEU A 173 -8.16 10.53 -8.80
N LEU A 174 -7.03 11.22 -8.97
CA LEU A 174 -6.86 12.27 -9.98
C LEU A 174 -6.10 11.81 -11.23
N ALA A 175 -5.42 10.66 -11.17
CA ALA A 175 -4.65 10.14 -12.30
C ALA A 175 -5.54 9.79 -13.50
N ASN A 176 -5.07 10.15 -14.69
CA ASN A 176 -5.71 9.81 -15.96
C ASN A 176 -4.63 9.54 -17.03
N PRO A 177 -4.54 8.31 -17.59
CA PRO A 177 -5.33 7.12 -17.24
C PRO A 177 -5.17 6.71 -15.77
N GLY A 178 -6.15 6.00 -15.23
CA GLY A 178 -6.17 5.63 -13.81
C GLY A 178 -4.99 4.74 -13.42
N LEU A 179 -4.39 5.05 -12.27
CA LEU A 179 -3.41 4.21 -11.61
C LEU A 179 -4.11 3.14 -10.77
N LEU A 180 -3.50 1.96 -10.68
CA LEU A 180 -3.82 1.02 -9.61
C LEU A 180 -3.29 1.58 -8.28
N HIS A 181 -3.86 1.10 -7.18
CA HIS A 181 -3.51 1.56 -5.83
C HIS A 181 -1.99 1.49 -5.55
N GLY A 182 -1.38 0.34 -5.77
CA GLY A 182 0.05 0.11 -5.56
C GLY A 182 0.95 0.95 -6.48
N GLU A 183 0.47 1.34 -7.67
CA GLU A 183 1.20 2.26 -8.55
C GLU A 183 1.21 3.68 -7.95
N ALA A 184 0.07 4.14 -7.41
CA ALA A 184 0.02 5.42 -6.71
C ALA A 184 0.85 5.42 -5.41
N VAL A 185 0.81 4.31 -4.67
CA VAL A 185 1.65 4.08 -3.47
C VAL A 185 3.13 4.09 -3.85
N ALA A 186 3.54 3.47 -4.95
CA ALA A 186 4.92 3.46 -5.41
C ALA A 186 5.47 4.86 -5.73
N VAL A 187 4.67 5.72 -6.37
CA VAL A 187 5.05 7.13 -6.64
C VAL A 187 5.22 7.91 -5.33
N ASP A 188 4.35 7.69 -4.35
CA ASP A 188 4.49 8.32 -3.01
C ASP A 188 5.71 7.76 -2.25
N MET A 189 5.96 6.44 -2.30
CA MET A 189 7.17 5.84 -1.74
C MET A 189 8.45 6.42 -2.35
N ALA A 190 8.49 6.62 -3.68
CA ALA A 190 9.63 7.24 -4.33
C ALA A 190 9.88 8.67 -3.80
N LEU A 191 8.82 9.44 -3.56
CA LEU A 191 8.92 10.75 -2.91
C LEU A 191 9.43 10.63 -1.47
N CYS A 192 8.93 9.67 -0.68
CA CYS A 192 9.41 9.40 0.68
C CYS A 192 10.90 9.04 0.70
N VAL A 193 11.38 8.22 -0.25
CA VAL A 193 12.80 7.89 -0.41
C VAL A 193 13.63 9.13 -0.73
N ALA A 194 13.18 9.97 -1.67
CA ALA A 194 13.85 11.21 -2.02
C ALA A 194 13.91 12.21 -0.86
N LEU A 195 12.84 12.29 -0.05
CA LEU A 195 12.78 13.10 1.16
C LEU A 195 13.74 12.59 2.24
N ALA A 196 13.77 11.28 2.47
CA ALA A 196 14.67 10.65 3.42
C ALA A 196 16.14 10.89 3.03
N ASN A 197 16.49 10.74 1.75
CA ASN A 197 17.81 11.10 1.22
C ASN A 197 18.15 12.58 1.45
N GLY A 198 17.22 13.49 1.14
CA GLY A 198 17.39 14.94 1.37
C GLY A 198 17.61 15.32 2.84
N ARG A 199 17.13 14.50 3.77
CA ARG A 199 17.33 14.64 5.22
C ARG A 199 18.55 13.86 5.75
N GLY A 200 19.25 13.11 4.90
CA GLY A 200 20.37 12.24 5.31
C GLY A 200 19.94 11.02 6.13
N LEU A 201 18.66 10.64 6.07
CA LEU A 201 18.11 9.44 6.71
C LEU A 201 18.37 8.17 5.89
N LEU A 202 18.60 8.31 4.59
CA LEU A 202 19.11 7.25 3.72
C LEU A 202 20.46 7.68 3.14
N THR A 203 21.36 6.71 2.97
CA THR A 203 22.58 6.96 2.18
C THR A 203 22.24 7.03 0.68
N PRO A 204 23.11 7.62 -0.16
CA PRO A 204 22.93 7.57 -1.61
C PRO A 204 22.78 6.13 -2.14
N GLU A 205 23.54 5.18 -1.60
CA GLU A 205 23.47 3.77 -2.00
C GLU A 205 22.13 3.12 -1.61
N GLU A 206 21.63 3.38 -0.40
CA GLU A 206 20.31 2.88 0.02
C GLU A 206 19.17 3.52 -0.80
N THR A 207 19.31 4.80 -1.15
CA THR A 207 18.38 5.53 -2.01
C THR A 207 18.30 4.89 -3.40
N ASP A 208 19.44 4.65 -4.04
CA ASP A 208 19.50 4.04 -5.36
C ASP A 208 18.96 2.60 -5.35
N ARG A 209 19.25 1.82 -4.30
CA ARG A 209 18.68 0.47 -4.12
C ARG A 209 17.16 0.52 -4.02
N ALA A 210 16.61 1.40 -3.19
CA ALA A 210 15.16 1.52 -3.01
C ALA A 210 14.44 1.91 -4.30
N LEU A 211 14.91 2.96 -5.00
CA LEU A 211 14.32 3.39 -6.26
C LEU A 211 14.48 2.34 -7.36
N SER A 212 15.65 1.68 -7.44
CA SER A 212 15.88 0.59 -8.39
C SER A 212 14.96 -0.60 -8.13
N LEU A 213 14.67 -0.95 -6.87
CA LEU A 213 13.79 -2.06 -6.55
C LEU A 213 12.35 -1.75 -6.99
N ILE A 214 11.85 -0.54 -6.70
CA ILE A 214 10.52 -0.10 -7.15
C ILE A 214 10.42 -0.21 -8.68
N GLN A 215 11.39 0.38 -9.40
CA GLN A 215 11.36 0.38 -10.87
C GLN A 215 11.50 -1.02 -11.47
N LYS A 216 12.41 -1.87 -10.96
CA LYS A 216 12.59 -3.25 -11.43
C LYS A 216 11.37 -4.14 -11.15
N SER A 217 10.57 -3.79 -10.15
CA SER A 217 9.29 -4.46 -9.86
C SER A 217 8.16 -4.05 -10.81
N GLY A 218 8.44 -3.22 -11.82
CA GLY A 218 7.46 -2.74 -12.80
C GLY A 218 6.58 -1.61 -12.28
N LEU A 219 7.02 -0.89 -11.24
CA LEU A 219 6.26 0.20 -10.63
C LEU A 219 6.79 1.58 -11.06
N PRO A 220 5.89 2.58 -11.20
CA PRO A 220 6.29 3.95 -11.54
C PRO A 220 6.95 4.66 -10.36
N LEU A 221 7.90 5.56 -10.66
CA LEU A 221 8.51 6.47 -9.68
C LEU A 221 7.88 7.87 -9.72
N SER A 222 7.24 8.23 -10.84
CA SER A 222 6.61 9.52 -11.04
C SER A 222 5.28 9.39 -11.79
N HIS A 223 4.49 10.47 -11.78
CA HIS A 223 3.29 10.60 -12.59
C HIS A 223 3.06 12.09 -12.90
N PRO A 224 2.59 12.49 -14.11
CA PRO A 224 2.45 13.91 -14.48
C PRO A 224 1.56 14.75 -13.56
N VAL A 225 0.53 14.12 -12.97
CA VAL A 225 -0.38 14.78 -12.02
C VAL A 225 0.25 14.93 -10.62
N PHE A 226 1.32 14.18 -10.32
CA PHE A 226 2.05 14.20 -9.05
C PHE A 226 3.05 15.36 -8.98
N ASN A 227 2.51 16.58 -8.93
CA ASN A 227 3.27 17.83 -8.88
C ASN A 227 3.07 18.56 -7.54
N LEU A 228 3.84 19.63 -7.32
CA LEU A 228 3.85 20.37 -6.05
C LEU A 228 2.45 20.84 -5.60
N HIS A 229 1.58 21.22 -6.54
CA HIS A 229 0.21 21.66 -6.23
C HIS A 229 -0.66 20.51 -5.71
N LEU A 230 -0.51 19.31 -6.26
CA LEU A 230 -1.17 18.12 -5.70
C LEU A 230 -0.62 17.80 -4.31
N LEU A 231 0.71 17.85 -4.14
CA LEU A 231 1.36 17.52 -2.87
C LEU A 231 0.92 18.46 -1.75
N GLU A 232 0.85 19.77 -2.00
CA GLU A 232 0.37 20.75 -1.02
C GLU A 232 -1.06 20.44 -0.55
N LYS A 233 -1.97 20.17 -1.49
CA LYS A 233 -3.36 19.83 -1.17
C LYS A 233 -3.49 18.53 -0.41
N ALA A 234 -2.79 17.49 -0.87
CA ALA A 234 -2.81 16.18 -0.26
C ALA A 234 -2.20 16.20 1.16
N LEU A 235 -1.12 16.95 1.38
CA LEU A 235 -0.57 17.16 2.72
C LEU A 235 -1.58 17.83 3.66
N SER A 236 -2.32 18.84 3.16
CA SER A 236 -3.36 19.50 3.95
C SER A 236 -4.51 18.57 4.33
N ASP A 237 -4.95 17.68 3.44
CA ASP A 237 -5.96 16.67 3.75
C ASP A 237 -5.42 15.65 4.76
N THR A 238 -4.19 15.17 4.56
CA THR A 238 -3.52 14.23 5.46
C THR A 238 -3.34 14.79 6.86
N ILE A 239 -3.01 16.07 7.03
CA ILE A 239 -2.94 16.72 8.35
C ILE A 239 -4.30 16.66 9.06
N LYS A 240 -5.42 16.85 8.34
CA LYS A 240 -6.76 16.72 8.94
C LYS A 240 -7.08 15.27 9.28
N HIS A 241 -6.74 14.34 8.39
CA HIS A 241 -6.95 12.92 8.58
C HIS A 241 -6.16 12.38 9.79
N ARG A 242 -4.94 12.87 9.97
CA ARG A 242 -4.04 12.55 11.08
C ARG A 242 -4.10 13.60 12.18
N ASP A 243 -5.30 14.09 12.50
CA ASP A 243 -5.63 14.89 13.69
C ASP A 243 -4.69 16.08 13.97
N GLY A 244 -4.47 16.92 12.97
CA GLY A 244 -3.75 18.19 13.08
C GLY A 244 -2.23 18.10 12.94
N LEU A 245 -1.67 16.90 12.77
CA LEU A 245 -0.24 16.67 12.59
C LEU A 245 0.05 15.95 11.26
N GLN A 246 1.24 16.13 10.69
CA GLN A 246 1.58 15.46 9.43
C GLN A 246 1.82 13.96 9.66
N ARG A 247 2.54 13.60 10.73
CA ARG A 247 2.93 12.25 11.12
C ARG A 247 3.42 11.40 9.93
N ILE A 248 4.28 11.98 9.09
CA ILE A 248 4.73 11.32 7.87
C ILE A 248 5.80 10.30 8.23
N PRO A 249 5.59 9.00 7.94
CA PRO A 249 6.65 8.01 8.05
C PRO A 249 7.68 8.20 6.94
N LEU A 250 8.96 8.26 7.29
CA LEU A 250 10.10 8.23 6.38
C LEU A 250 11.04 7.10 6.78
N SER A 251 11.74 6.52 5.81
CA SER A 251 12.77 5.51 6.10
C SER A 251 13.98 6.14 6.77
N ASP A 252 14.53 5.48 7.79
CA ASP A 252 15.76 5.85 8.51
C ASP A 252 16.76 4.69 8.43
N GLY A 253 17.44 4.60 7.30
CA GLY A 253 17.97 3.34 6.78
C GLY A 253 16.87 2.41 6.29
N ILE A 254 17.22 1.48 5.41
CA ILE A 254 16.28 0.44 4.94
C ILE A 254 15.89 -0.47 6.12
N GLY A 255 14.59 -0.63 6.33
CA GLY A 255 14.02 -1.47 7.37
C GLY A 255 13.72 -0.75 8.69
N ASN A 256 13.92 0.57 8.77
CA ASN A 256 13.48 1.37 9.92
C ASN A 256 12.67 2.59 9.48
N VAL A 257 11.97 3.19 10.43
CA VAL A 257 11.05 4.30 10.19
C VAL A 257 11.17 5.37 11.26
N VAL A 258 11.06 6.62 10.85
CA VAL A 258 10.89 7.79 11.70
C VAL A 258 9.64 8.57 11.28
N PHE A 259 9.03 9.30 12.21
CA PHE A 259 7.86 10.13 11.93
C PHE A 259 8.22 11.61 11.99
N VAL A 260 7.82 12.37 10.97
CA VAL A 260 8.13 13.80 10.86
C VAL A 260 6.86 14.64 10.80
N ASN A 261 6.94 15.86 11.32
CA ASN A 261 5.84 16.82 11.40
C ASN A 261 6.19 18.21 10.86
N ASP A 262 7.37 18.33 10.26
CA ASP A 262 8.00 19.58 9.84
C ASP A 262 8.29 19.59 8.33
N LEU A 263 7.62 18.74 7.55
CA LEU A 263 7.81 18.71 6.11
C LEU A 263 7.37 20.03 5.48
N THR A 264 8.26 20.63 4.69
CA THR A 264 8.02 21.90 4.01
C THR A 264 7.75 21.74 2.52
N LEU A 265 7.08 22.73 1.91
CA LEU A 265 6.88 22.77 0.45
C LEU A 265 8.20 22.83 -0.32
N ASN A 266 9.24 23.43 0.25
CA ASN A 266 10.57 23.47 -0.36
C ASN A 266 11.22 22.07 -0.40
N GLU A 267 11.08 21.27 0.67
CA GLU A 267 11.54 19.88 0.67
C GLU A 267 10.80 19.04 -0.37
N LEU A 268 9.48 19.21 -0.47
CA LEU A 268 8.67 18.54 -1.49
C LEU A 268 9.12 18.89 -2.91
N ALA A 269 9.34 20.18 -3.20
CA ALA A 269 9.84 20.62 -4.50
C ALA A 269 11.24 20.06 -4.81
N ASN A 270 12.13 20.02 -3.81
CA ASN A 270 13.47 19.46 -3.95
C ASN A 270 13.42 17.94 -4.22
N ALA A 271 12.56 17.20 -3.52
CA ALA A 271 12.37 15.77 -3.72
C ALA A 271 11.81 15.44 -5.11
N LEU A 272 10.83 16.21 -5.61
CA LEU A 272 10.34 16.08 -6.99
C LEU A 272 11.47 16.31 -8.02
N ASN A 273 12.25 17.38 -7.84
CA ASN A 273 13.38 17.68 -8.72
C ASN A 273 14.47 16.59 -8.68
N PHE A 274 14.66 15.94 -7.52
CA PHE A 274 15.58 14.82 -7.38
C PHE A 274 15.11 13.61 -8.20
N LEU A 275 13.83 13.23 -8.07
CA LEU A 275 13.24 12.12 -8.82
C LEU A 275 13.28 12.35 -10.33
N GLU A 276 12.95 13.56 -10.79
CA GLU A 276 13.00 13.90 -12.22
C GLU A 276 14.42 13.74 -12.80
N LYS A 277 15.45 14.09 -12.02
CA LYS A 277 16.86 13.90 -12.41
C LYS A 277 17.25 12.42 -12.40
N HIS A 278 16.78 11.67 -11.41
CA HIS A 278 17.03 10.23 -11.30
C HIS A 278 16.45 9.49 -12.50
N GLU A 279 15.17 9.71 -12.86
CA GLU A 279 14.54 9.07 -14.03
C GLU A 279 15.26 9.39 -15.34
N LYS A 280 15.73 10.64 -15.52
CA LYS A 280 16.53 11.02 -16.70
C LYS A 280 17.87 10.30 -16.78
N ALA A 281 18.51 10.02 -15.64
CA ALA A 281 19.79 9.32 -15.58
C ALA A 281 19.66 7.81 -15.85
N PHE A 282 18.53 7.19 -15.46
CA PHE A 282 18.32 5.74 -15.55
C PHE A 282 17.48 5.28 -16.77
N GLY A 283 17.13 6.19 -17.69
CA GLY A 283 16.62 5.83 -19.02
C GLY A 283 15.10 6.02 -19.20
N GLY A 284 14.63 7.25 -19.10
CA GLY A 284 13.24 7.61 -19.41
C GLY A 284 12.87 7.46 -20.88
N ASP A 285 12.45 6.25 -21.25
CA ASP A 285 11.46 5.99 -22.30
C ASP A 285 10.47 4.95 -21.73
N VAL A 286 9.82 5.29 -20.62
CA VAL A 286 8.61 4.59 -20.17
C VAL A 286 7.45 5.47 -20.60
N ALA A 287 6.74 5.01 -21.61
CA ALA A 287 5.75 5.73 -22.38
C ALA A 287 4.66 6.39 -21.51
N ALA A 288 4.23 7.57 -21.97
CA ALA A 288 3.00 8.26 -21.61
C ALA A 288 1.74 7.40 -21.85
#